data_AF-A0A6G4J870-F1
#
_entry.id   AF-A0A6G4J870-F1
#
_cell.length_a   1.000
_cell.length_b   1.000
_cell.length_c   1.000
_cell.angle_alpha   90.00
_cell.angle_beta   90.00
_cell.angle_gamma   90.00
#
_symmetry.space_group_name_H-M   'P 1'
#
loop_
_entity.id
_entity.type
_entity.pdbx_description
1 polymer ?
#
loop_
_entity_poly.entity_id
_entity_poly.type
_entity_poly.pdbx_seq_one_letter_code
_entity_poly.pdbx_strand_id
1 'polypeptide(L)' 'MSKITEQVEVIVQPIMEDLNFELVDVEYVKEGRDHFLRISIDKEGGVDLNDCTLASEKISEAMDANDPIPEMYY' A
#
# COMPACT_ATOMS: atom_id res chain seq x y z
N MET A 1 3.08 11.90 -12.22
CA MET A 1 2.71 11.09 -11.05
C MET A 1 1.46 10.32 -11.43
N SER A 2 1.41 9.03 -11.14
CA SER A 2 0.29 8.17 -11.51
C SER A 2 -0.86 8.41 -10.55
N LYS A 3 -2.06 8.73 -11.04
CA LYS A 3 -3.25 8.99 -10.18
C LYS A 3 -3.51 7.90 -9.14
N ILE A 4 -3.15 6.67 -9.47
CA ILE A 4 -3.31 5.49 -8.61
C ILE A 4 -2.40 5.57 -7.38
N THR A 5 -1.12 5.93 -7.54
CA THR A 5 -0.19 5.97 -6.41
C THR A 5 -0.61 7.01 -5.38
N GLU A 6 -1.04 8.19 -5.83
CA GLU A 6 -1.58 9.24 -4.94
C GLU A 6 -2.84 8.79 -4.18
N GLN A 7 -3.74 8.07 -4.84
CA GLN A 7 -4.94 7.53 -4.19
C GLN A 7 -4.59 6.46 -3.16
N VAL A 8 -3.69 5.54 -3.52
CA VAL A 8 -3.18 4.53 -2.59
C VAL A 8 -2.50 5.22 -1.41
N GLU A 9 -1.66 6.22 -1.64
CA GLU A 9 -0.96 6.97 -0.58
C GLU A 9 -1.94 7.57 0.43
N VAL A 10 -3.01 8.22 -0.03
CA VAL A 10 -4.03 8.82 0.84
C VAL A 10 -4.81 7.77 1.64
N ILE A 11 -5.05 6.59 1.05
CA ILE A 11 -5.75 5.48 1.72
C ILE A 11 -4.85 4.81 2.75
N VAL A 12 -3.56 4.66 2.42
CA VAL A 12 -2.59 3.90 3.19
C VAL A 12 -1.93 4.74 4.28
N GLN A 13 -1.77 6.05 4.09
CA GLN A 13 -1.27 7.00 5.10
C GLN A 13 -1.91 6.83 6.49
N PRO A 14 -3.24 6.89 6.65
CA PRO A 14 -3.85 6.76 7.97
C PRO A 14 -3.64 5.38 8.59
N ILE A 15 -3.46 4.34 7.78
CA ILE A 15 -3.12 2.98 8.25
C ILE A 15 -1.69 2.95 8.78
N MET A 16 -0.76 3.57 8.06
CA MET A 16 0.64 3.65 8.45
C MET A 16 0.78 4.47 9.75
N GLU A 17 0.09 5.61 9.86
CA GLU A 17 0.07 6.41 11.09
C GLU A 17 -0.51 5.64 12.28
N ASP A 18 -1.60 4.89 12.10
CA ASP A 18 -2.21 4.06 13.15
C ASP A 18 -1.29 2.92 13.62
N LEU A 19 -0.48 2.39 12.71
CA LEU A 19 0.48 1.31 12.97
C LEU A 19 1.89 1.81 13.32
N ASN A 20 2.08 3.13 13.38
CA ASN A 20 3.36 3.77 13.64
C ASN A 20 4.45 3.41 12.59
N PHE A 21 4.03 3.19 11.35
CA PHE A 21 4.88 2.99 10.18
C PHE A 21 5.07 4.28 9.40
N GLU A 22 6.19 4.36 8.70
CA GLU A 22 6.50 5.40 7.73
C GLU A 22 6.32 4.84 6.32
N LEU A 23 5.52 5.53 5.51
CA LEU A 23 5.37 5.21 4.10
C LEU A 23 6.56 5.80 3.34
N VAL A 24 7.41 4.93 2.82
CA VAL A 24 8.65 5.34 2.13
C VAL A 24 8.35 5.68 0.67
N ASP A 25 7.67 4.78 -0.03
CA ASP A 25 7.35 4.97 -1.45
C ASP A 25 6.18 4.07 -1.87
N VAL A 26 5.43 4.52 -2.88
CA VAL A 26 4.35 3.75 -3.49
C VAL A 26 4.53 3.76 -5.00
N GLU A 27 4.83 2.60 -5.56
CA GLU A 27 5.03 2.41 -6.98
C GLU A 27 3.92 1.55 -7.57
N TYR A 28 3.23 2.08 -8.57
CA TYR A 28 2.31 1.31 -9.40
C TYR A 28 2.94 1.10 -10.77
N VAL A 29 3.47 -0.10 -11.00
CA VAL A 29 4.21 -0.44 -12.22
C VAL A 29 3.47 -1.49 -13.02
N LYS A 30 3.40 -1.30 -14.34
CA LYS A 30 2.82 -2.28 -15.26
C LYS A 30 3.93 -3.16 -15.82
N GLU A 31 4.00 -4.40 -15.39
CA GLU A 31 4.95 -5.39 -15.92
C GLU A 31 4.22 -6.36 -16.87
N GLY A 32 4.36 -6.12 -18.17
CA GLY A 32 3.74 -6.94 -19.20
C GLY A 32 2.23 -6.74 -19.29
N ARG A 33 1.46 -7.75 -18.89
CA ARG A 33 -0.01 -7.72 -18.86
C ARG A 33 -0.57 -7.41 -17.47
N ASP A 34 0.26 -7.52 -16.45
CA ASP A 34 -0.12 -7.43 -15.06
C ASP A 34 0.35 -6.09 -14.48
N HIS A 35 -0.39 -5.62 -13.49
CA HIS A 35 0.00 -4.45 -12.72
C HIS A 35 0.49 -4.89 -11.35
N PHE A 36 1.52 -4.22 -10.85
CA PHE A 36 2.11 -4.49 -9.55
C PHE A 36 2.06 -3.23 -8.70
N LEU A 37 1.51 -3.37 -7.50
CA LEU A 37 1.48 -2.31 -6.51
C LEU A 37 2.57 -2.61 -5.46
N ARG A 38 3.66 -1.86 -5.51
CA ARG A 38 4.74 -1.95 -4.52
C ARG A 38 4.58 -0.83 -3.52
N ILE A 39 4.43 -1.22 -2.26
CA ILE A 39 4.33 -0.29 -1.14
C ILE A 39 5.54 -0.55 -0.25
N SER A 40 6.42 0.44 -0.16
CA SER A 40 7.60 0.39 0.70
C SER A 40 7.28 1.06 2.03
N ILE A 41 7.44 0.32 3.11
CA ILE A 41 7.16 0.79 4.47
C ILE A 41 8.40 0.63 5.33
N ASP A 42 8.59 1.56 6.25
CA ASP A 42 9.64 1.51 7.26
C ASP A 42 9.04 1.70 8.67
N LYS A 43 9.77 1.26 9.69
CA LYS A 43 9.37 1.45 11.10
C LYS A 43 10.59 1.75 11.94
N GLU A 44 10.51 2.81 12.74
CA GLU A 44 11.47 3.00 13.83
C GLU A 44 11.34 1.86 14.86
N GLY A 45 12.32 0.95 14.86
CA GLY A 45 12.34 -0.25 15.71
C GLY A 45 12.35 -1.58 14.95
N GLY A 46 12.16 -1.53 13.63
CA GLY A 46 12.11 -2.70 12.75
C GLY A 46 10.69 -3.17 12.46
N VAL A 47 10.47 -3.64 11.24
CA VAL A 47 9.21 -4.24 10.80
C VAL A 47 9.29 -5.75 11.02
N ASP A 48 8.37 -6.29 11.82
CA ASP A 48 8.24 -7.74 12.01
C ASP A 48 7.32 -8.37 10.94
N LEU A 49 7.36 -9.70 10.83
CA LEU A 49 6.45 -10.44 9.95
C LEU A 49 4.96 -10.16 10.26
N ASN A 50 4.62 -10.03 11.55
CA ASN A 50 3.24 -9.71 11.97
C ASN A 50 2.81 -8.32 11.49
N ASP A 51 3.73 -7.35 11.54
CA ASP A 51 3.49 -5.99 11.07
C ASP A 51 3.19 -6.00 9.56
N CYS A 52 3.98 -6.75 8.77
CA CYS A 52 3.71 -6.94 7.34
C CYS A 52 2.35 -7.58 7.08
N THR A 53 1.98 -8.61 7.84
CA THR A 53 0.66 -9.25 7.69
C THR A 53 -0.47 -8.26 7.98
N LEU A 54 -0.37 -7.53 9.09
CA LEU A 54 -1.40 -6.60 9.54
C LEU A 54 -1.53 -5.38 8.61
N ALA A 55 -0.40 -4.84 8.15
CA ALA A 55 -0.38 -3.80 7.14
C ALA A 55 -1.02 -4.30 5.83
N SER A 56 -0.65 -5.49 5.36
CA SER A 56 -1.24 -6.09 4.13
C SER A 56 -2.76 -6.26 4.23
N GLU A 57 -3.27 -6.80 5.35
CA GLU A 57 -4.71 -6.95 5.58
C GLU A 57 -5.42 -5.59 5.60
N LYS A 58 -4.92 -4.60 6.36
CA LYS A 58 -5.54 -3.28 6.43
C LYS A 58 -5.51 -2.55 5.09
N ILE A 59 -4.39 -2.64 4.36
CA ILE A 59 -4.27 -2.06 3.03
C ILE A 59 -5.29 -2.71 2.09
N SER A 60 -5.40 -4.05 2.09
CA SER A 60 -6.39 -4.76 1.27
C SER A 60 -7.82 -4.33 1.60
N GLU A 61 -8.18 -4.25 2.88
CA GLU A 61 -9.52 -3.83 3.30
C GLU A 61 -9.83 -2.40 2.86
N ALA A 62 -8.87 -1.49 2.99
CA ALA A 62 -9.03 -0.11 2.59
C ALA A 62 -9.04 0.08 1.06
N MET A 63 -8.27 -0.74 0.33
CA MET A 63 -8.31 -0.82 -1.13
C MET A 63 -9.67 -1.33 -1.61
N ASP A 64 -10.21 -2.41 -1.01
CA ASP A 64 -11.54 -2.95 -1.36
C ASP A 64 -12.67 -1.95 -1.06
N ALA A 65 -12.55 -1.17 0.01
CA ALA A 65 -13.56 -0.18 0.38
C ALA A 65 -13.59 1.04 -0.54
N ASN A 66 -12.44 1.46 -1.07
CA ASN A 66 -12.31 2.65 -1.93
C ASN A 66 -12.26 2.31 -3.42
N ASP A 67 -11.92 1.07 -3.78
CA ASP A 67 -11.71 0.53 -5.13
C ASP A 67 -11.01 1.51 -6.11
N PRO A 68 -9.81 2.03 -5.77
CA PRO A 68 -9.13 3.02 -6.61
C PRO A 68 -8.50 2.44 -7.88
N ILE A 69 -8.29 1.11 -7.92
CA ILE A 69 -7.66 0.40 -9.04
C ILE A 69 -8.68 -0.58 -9.64
N PRO A 70 -9.38 -0.20 -10.71
CA PRO A 70 -10.38 -1.07 -11.33
C PRO A 70 -9.79 -2.23 -12.14
N GLU A 71 -8.46 -2.29 -12.30
CA GLU A 71 -7.74 -3.36 -12.99
C GLU A 71 -7.14 -4.34 -11.97
N MET A 72 -6.99 -5.62 -12.34
CA MET A 72 -6.30 -6.58 -11.47
C MET A 72 -4.83 -6.19 -11.28
N TYR A 73 -4.41 -6.15 -10.02
CA TYR A 73 -3.03 -5.88 -9.61
C TYR A 73 -2.56 -6.94 -8.60
N TYR A 74 -1.23 -7.10 -8.50
CA TYR A 74 -0.53 -8.00 -7.60
C TYR A 74 0.38 -7.25 -6.62
#